data_AF-A0A2V7CQ35-F1
#
_entry.id   AF-A0A2V7CQ35-F1
#
_cell.length_a   1.000
_cell.length_b   1.000
_cell.length_c   1.000
_cell.angle_alpha   90.00
_cell.angle_beta   90.00
_cell.angle_gamma   90.00
#
_symmetry.space_group_name_H-M   'P 1'
#
loop_
_entity.id
_entity.type
_entity.pdbx_description
1 polymer ?
#
loop_
_entity_poly.entity_id
_entity_poly.type
_entity_poly.pdbx_seq_one_letter_code
_entity_poly.pdbx_strand_id
1 'polypeptide(L)'
;MAHPTFGWYAAFLKNVVVPNFGLFGLLTFVTEIALGVGLLLGLLTRLAGLGGALWQVNIALGAYNVPGEWYWIWALLIVPQCVFAACGAGRPLGVDGAIRTKLAPLPDRGWVTLVRLAT
;
A
#
# COMPACT_ATOMS: atom_id res chain seq x y z
N MET A 1 -11.04 14.64 -17.48
CA MET A 1 -11.04 15.05 -16.05
C MET A 1 -12.13 16.10 -15.83
N ALA A 2 -13.39 15.70 -15.75
CA ALA A 2 -14.54 16.61 -15.67
C ALA A 2 -14.98 16.93 -14.22
N HIS A 3 -14.33 16.32 -13.22
CA HIS A 3 -14.74 16.38 -11.82
C HIS A 3 -13.51 16.34 -10.90
N PRO A 4 -12.79 17.46 -10.67
CA PRO A 4 -11.65 17.48 -9.76
C PRO A 4 -12.11 17.61 -8.31
N THR A 5 -11.92 16.56 -7.48
CA THR A 5 -12.20 16.60 -6.03
C THR A 5 -11.39 17.70 -5.32
N PHE A 6 -10.16 17.94 -5.79
CA PHE A 6 -9.29 19.01 -5.33
C PHE A 6 -8.55 19.62 -6.52
N GLY A 7 -8.69 20.94 -6.71
CA GLY A 7 -8.10 21.66 -7.86
C GLY A 7 -6.56 21.56 -7.93
N TRP A 8 -5.89 21.52 -6.78
CA TRP A 8 -4.43 21.38 -6.71
C TRP A 8 -3.95 19.99 -7.15
N TYR A 9 -4.69 18.93 -6.80
CA TYR A 9 -4.38 17.56 -7.19
C TYR A 9 -4.61 17.36 -8.69
N ALA A 10 -5.70 17.92 -9.21
CA ALA A 10 -5.96 17.92 -10.65
C ALA A 10 -4.89 18.68 -11.46
N ALA A 11 -4.37 19.80 -10.93
CA ALA A 11 -3.27 20.53 -11.54
C ALA A 11 -1.96 19.71 -11.53
N PHE A 12 -1.65 19.02 -10.43
CA PHE A 12 -0.50 18.11 -10.37
C PHE A 12 -0.62 16.97 -11.39
N LEU A 13 -1.79 16.33 -11.46
CA LEU A 13 -2.05 15.26 -12.42
C LEU A 13 -1.87 15.76 -13.86
N LYS A 14 -2.45 16.91 -14.22
CA LYS A 14 -2.35 17.45 -15.59
C LYS A 14 -0.96 17.94 -15.98
N ASN A 15 -0.22 18.56 -15.06
CA ASN A 15 1.05 19.21 -15.40
C ASN A 15 2.27 18.31 -15.16
N VAL A 16 2.17 17.29 -14.30
CA VAL A 16 3.30 16.43 -13.94
C VAL A 16 3.06 14.99 -14.37
N VAL A 17 1.90 14.43 -14.03
CA VAL A 17 1.63 13.00 -14.23
C VAL A 17 1.28 12.67 -15.68
N VAL A 18 0.39 13.45 -16.32
CA VAL A 18 -0.03 13.23 -17.72
C VAL A 18 1.13 13.37 -18.71
N PRO A 19 2.01 14.39 -18.61
CA PRO A 19 3.16 14.49 -19.52
C PRO A 19 4.19 13.37 -19.33
N ASN A 20 4.30 12.81 -18.12
CA ASN A 20 5.24 11.74 -17.79
C ASN A 20 4.53 10.37 -17.62
N PHE A 21 3.43 10.16 -18.34
CA PHE A 21 2.53 9.02 -18.12
C PHE A 21 3.26 7.66 -18.16
N GLY A 22 4.22 7.47 -19.05
CA GLY A 22 4.99 6.22 -19.12
C GLY A 22 5.75 5.90 -17.83
N LEU A 23 6.37 6.91 -17.22
CA LEU A 23 7.12 6.75 -15.97
C LEU A 23 6.18 6.50 -14.79
N PHE A 24 5.11 7.30 -14.66
CA PHE A 24 4.14 7.13 -13.58
C PHE A 24 3.36 5.82 -13.71
N GLY A 25 3.03 5.39 -14.93
CA GLY A 25 2.39 4.09 -15.18
C GLY A 25 3.27 2.93 -14.78
N LEU A 26 4.56 2.95 -15.13
CA LEU A 26 5.52 1.92 -14.70
C LEU A 26 5.68 1.92 -13.17
N LEU A 27 5.77 3.10 -12.55
CA LEU A 27 5.94 3.24 -11.11
C LEU A 27 4.71 2.69 -10.37
N THR A 28 3.50 3.05 -10.81
CA THR A 28 2.24 2.47 -10.33
C THR A 28 2.23 0.95 -10.46
N PHE A 29 2.55 0.43 -11.64
CA PHE A 29 2.55 -1.02 -11.89
C PHE A 29 3.53 -1.77 -10.97
N VAL A 30 4.76 -1.26 -10.82
CA VAL A 30 5.76 -1.83 -9.93
C VAL A 30 5.30 -1.76 -8.48
N THR A 31 4.70 -0.65 -8.05
CA THR A 31 4.15 -0.49 -6.70
C THR A 31 3.01 -1.48 -6.44
N GLU A 32 2.07 -1.64 -7.36
CA GLU A 32 0.95 -2.57 -7.23
C GLU A 32 1.42 -4.03 -7.18
N ILE A 33 2.38 -4.41 -8.02
CA ILE A 33 2.99 -5.74 -7.96
C ILE A 33 3.73 -5.93 -6.64
N ALA A 34 4.53 -4.96 -6.20
CA ALA A 34 5.29 -5.08 -4.96
C ALA A 34 4.36 -5.23 -3.74
N LEU A 35 3.28 -4.44 -3.67
CA LEU A 35 2.28 -4.53 -2.61
C LEU A 35 1.49 -5.84 -2.67
N GLY A 36 1.08 -6.25 -3.87
CA GLY A 36 0.37 -7.51 -4.09
C GLY A 36 1.23 -8.72 -3.70
N VAL A 37 2.48 -8.77 -4.15
CA VAL A 37 3.44 -9.84 -3.80
C VAL A 37 3.75 -9.82 -2.30
N GLY A 38 3.93 -8.64 -1.69
CA GLY A 38 4.16 -8.49 -0.25
C GLY A 38 3.00 -9.02 0.59
N LEU A 39 1.75 -8.73 0.18
CA LEU A 39 0.55 -9.25 0.85
C LEU A 39 0.32 -10.75 0.58
N LEU A 40 0.56 -11.22 -0.66
CA LEU A 40 0.37 -12.63 -1.04
C LEU A 40 1.39 -13.56 -0.37
N LEU A 41 2.66 -13.17 -0.35
CA LEU A 41 3.73 -13.96 0.28
C LEU A 41 3.80 -13.72 1.80
N GLY A 42 3.08 -12.72 2.30
CA GLY A 42 3.14 -12.31 3.70
C GLY A 42 4.54 -11.85 4.10
N LEU A 43 5.18 -11.02 3.26
CA LEU A 43 6.50 -10.42 3.48
C LEU A 43 6.33 -8.93 3.79
N LEU A 44 6.81 -8.48 4.96
CA LEU A 44 6.65 -7.12 5.48
C LEU A 44 5.18 -6.70 5.53
N THR A 45 4.28 -7.60 5.96
CA THR A 45 2.82 -7.44 5.87
C THR A 45 2.30 -6.16 6.50
N ARG A 46 2.98 -5.65 7.54
CA ARG A 46 2.60 -4.38 8.17
C ARG A 46 2.88 -3.17 7.26
N LEU A 47 4.06 -3.16 6.62
CA LEU A 47 4.42 -2.12 5.66
C LEU A 47 3.65 -2.25 4.35
N ALA A 48 3.42 -3.47 3.87
CA ALA A 48 2.61 -3.74 2.69
C ALA A 48 1.14 -3.35 2.90
N GLY A 49 0.58 -3.61 4.09
CA GLY A 49 -0.79 -3.19 4.45
C GLY A 49 -0.92 -1.67 4.57
N LEU A 50 0.02 -0.98 5.23
CA LEU A 50 0.04 0.48 5.30
C LEU A 50 0.25 1.11 3.92
N GLY A 51 1.20 0.59 3.14
CA GLY A 51 1.49 1.05 1.78
C GLY A 51 0.30 0.86 0.85
N GLY A 52 -0.37 -0.29 0.94
CA GLY A 52 -1.63 -0.57 0.23
C GLY A 52 -2.72 0.43 0.59
N ALA A 53 -2.94 0.67 1.88
CA ALA A 53 -3.97 1.60 2.34
C ALA A 53 -3.71 3.02 1.84
N LEU A 54 -2.47 3.50 1.90
CA LEU A 54 -2.06 4.79 1.36
C LEU A 54 -2.22 4.87 -0.16
N TRP A 55 -1.90 3.77 -0.87
CA TRP A 55 -2.10 3.68 -2.31
C TRP A 55 -3.58 3.79 -2.69
N GLN A 56 -4.44 3.07 -1.98
CA GLN A 56 -5.89 3.14 -2.18
C GLN A 56 -6.46 4.53 -1.87
N VAL A 57 -5.93 5.22 -0.86
CA VAL A 57 -6.28 6.63 -0.59
C VAL A 57 -5.84 7.54 -1.73
N ASN A 58 -4.65 7.34 -2.30
CA ASN A 58 -4.16 8.14 -3.43
C ASN A 58 -5.06 7.99 -4.67
N ILE A 59 -5.45 6.76 -4.99
CA ILE A 59 -6.39 6.48 -6.09
C ILE A 59 -7.76 7.09 -5.76
N ALA A 60 -8.25 6.91 -4.53
CA ALA A 60 -9.52 7.48 -4.08
C ALA A 60 -9.53 9.00 -4.30
N LEU A 61 -8.49 9.74 -3.92
CA LEU A 61 -8.42 11.19 -4.14
C LEU A 61 -8.58 11.60 -5.61
N GLY A 62 -8.10 10.76 -6.55
CA GLY A 62 -8.23 10.97 -7.99
C GLY A 62 -9.58 10.57 -8.58
N ALA A 63 -10.23 9.56 -8.02
CA ALA A 63 -11.47 8.97 -8.54
C ALA A 63 -12.74 9.38 -7.78
N TYR A 64 -12.63 9.93 -6.57
CA TYR A 64 -13.75 10.19 -5.64
C TYR A 64 -14.90 11.04 -6.21
N ASN A 65 -14.63 11.90 -7.20
CA ASN A 65 -15.64 12.77 -7.78
C ASN A 65 -16.25 12.22 -9.09
N VAL A 66 -15.93 10.98 -9.49
CA VAL A 66 -16.51 10.37 -10.69
C VAL A 66 -18.00 10.10 -10.46
N PRO A 67 -18.91 10.65 -11.29
CA PRO A 67 -20.34 10.44 -11.14
C PRO A 67 -20.68 8.95 -11.32
N GLY A 68 -21.35 8.36 -10.33
CA GLY A 68 -21.80 6.96 -10.36
C GLY A 68 -20.94 5.96 -9.58
N GLU A 69 -19.86 6.39 -8.94
CA GLU A 69 -19.05 5.50 -8.09
C GLU A 69 -19.72 5.23 -6.73
N TRP A 70 -19.68 3.96 -6.29
CA TRP A 70 -20.15 3.58 -4.96
C TRP A 70 -19.10 3.93 -3.91
N TYR A 71 -19.30 5.01 -3.16
CA TYR A 71 -18.32 5.52 -2.17
C TYR A 71 -17.81 4.47 -1.17
N TRP A 72 -18.61 3.46 -0.84
CA TRP A 72 -18.22 2.36 0.04
C TRP A 72 -17.10 1.48 -0.51
N ILE A 73 -16.85 1.50 -1.83
CA ILE A 73 -15.75 0.74 -2.42
C ILE A 73 -14.40 1.16 -1.83
N TRP A 74 -14.22 2.45 -1.56
CA TRP A 74 -12.98 2.96 -0.98
C TRP A 74 -12.79 2.48 0.45
N ALA A 75 -13.86 2.47 1.25
CA ALA A 75 -13.82 1.91 2.59
C ALA A 75 -13.53 0.39 2.55
N LEU A 76 -14.16 -0.35 1.64
CA LEU A 76 -13.95 -1.79 1.47
C LEU A 76 -12.54 -2.15 1.01
N LEU A 77 -11.85 -1.25 0.29
CA LEU A 77 -10.47 -1.49 -0.15
C LEU A 77 -9.43 -1.07 0.90
N ILE A 78 -9.67 0.02 1.63
CA ILE A 78 -8.73 0.56 2.62
C ILE A 78 -8.80 -0.19 3.95
N VAL A 79 -10.01 -0.48 4.46
CA VAL A 79 -10.19 -1.06 5.80
C VAL A 79 -9.50 -2.42 5.94
N PRO A 80 -9.64 -3.39 5.01
CA PRO A 80 -8.95 -4.67 5.11
C PRO A 80 -7.43 -4.53 5.13
N GLN A 81 -6.87 -3.59 4.36
CA GLN A 81 -5.42 -3.32 4.34
C GLN A 81 -4.95 -2.74 5.67
N CYS A 82 -5.72 -1.85 6.29
CA CYS A 82 -5.47 -1.37 7.65
C CYS A 82 -5.55 -2.51 8.69
N VAL A 83 -6.51 -3.43 8.55
CA VAL A 83 -6.63 -4.60 9.42
C VAL A 83 -5.43 -5.52 9.26
N PHE A 84 -4.97 -5.79 8.04
CA PHE A 84 -3.75 -6.57 7.80
C PHE A 84 -2.51 -5.91 8.39
N ALA A 85 -2.43 -4.58 8.31
CA ALA A 85 -1.36 -3.81 8.94
C ALA A 85 -1.39 -3.86 10.47
N ALA A 86 -2.59 -3.83 11.08
CA ALA A 86 -2.77 -3.84 12.52
C ALA A 86 -2.58 -5.25 13.12
N CYS A 87 -3.14 -6.28 12.49
CA CYS A 87 -3.11 -7.65 12.99
C CYS A 87 -1.80 -8.39 12.67
N GLY A 88 -1.02 -7.94 11.67
CA GLY A 88 0.19 -8.63 11.24
C GLY A 88 -0.12 -10.01 10.66
N ALA A 89 -1.01 -10.03 9.65
CA ALA A 89 -1.55 -11.27 9.07
C ALA A 89 -0.48 -12.21 8.46
N GLY A 90 0.75 -11.73 8.23
CA GLY A 90 1.88 -12.55 7.77
C GLY A 90 2.49 -13.46 8.84
N ARG A 91 2.13 -13.31 10.12
CA ARG A 91 2.76 -14.05 11.23
C ARG A 91 2.48 -15.56 11.28
N PRO A 92 1.25 -16.05 11.07
CA PRO A 92 0.97 -17.49 11.17
C PRO A 92 1.25 -18.30 9.89
N LEU A 93 1.15 -17.70 8.70
CA LEU A 93 1.27 -18.43 7.40
C LEU A 93 2.20 -17.75 6.38
N GLY A 94 2.71 -16.55 6.65
CA GLY A 94 3.54 -15.79 5.73
C GLY A 94 5.05 -15.96 5.94
N VAL A 95 5.83 -15.46 4.99
CA VAL A 95 7.30 -15.40 5.08
C VAL A 95 7.76 -14.62 6.32
N ASP A 96 6.96 -13.68 6.82
CA ASP A 96 7.18 -12.95 8.08
C ASP A 96 7.32 -13.90 9.30
N GLY A 97 6.54 -14.98 9.36
CA GLY A 97 6.66 -16.01 10.40
C GLY A 97 8.00 -16.78 10.33
N ALA A 98 8.46 -17.08 9.11
CA ALA A 98 9.74 -17.75 8.88
C ALA A 98 10.94 -16.84 9.19
N ILE A 99 10.85 -15.55 8.81
CA ILE A 99 11.86 -14.52 9.12
C ILE A 99 11.97 -14.32 10.62
N ARG A 100 10.85 -14.23 11.34
CA ARG A 100 10.85 -14.04 12.80
C ARG A 100 11.43 -15.24 13.55
N THR A 101 11.14 -16.46 13.11
CA THR A 101 11.76 -17.68 13.65
C THR A 101 13.28 -17.68 13.45
N LYS A 102 13.76 -17.23 12.29
CA LYS A 102 15.21 -17.09 12.01
C LYS A 102 15.87 -15.90 12.70
N LEU A 103 15.14 -14.83 13.01
CA LEU A 103 15.62 -13.67 13.75
C LEU A 103 15.56 -13.85 15.27
N ALA A 104 14.82 -14.83 15.79
CA ALA A 104 14.72 -15.11 17.23
C ALA A 104 16.06 -15.37 17.94
N PRO A 105 17.06 -16.06 17.35
CA PRO A 105 18.35 -16.31 17.98
C PRO A 105 19.35 -15.14 17.88
N LEU A 106 19.04 -14.11 17.08
CA LEU A 106 19.97 -13.00 16.85
C LEU A 106 19.89 -11.96 17.99
N PRO A 107 21.03 -11.38 18.42
CA PRO A 107 21.05 -10.28 19.38
C PRO A 107 20.26 -9.07 18.87
N ASP A 108 19.64 -8.32 19.79
CA ASP A 108 18.88 -7.12 19.46
C ASP A 108 19.80 -6.00 18.95
N ARG A 109 20.11 -6.03 17.66
CA ARG A 109 20.67 -4.93 16.89
C ARG A 109 19.53 -4.07 16.35
N GLY A 110 19.73 -2.75 16.23
CA GLY A 110 18.68 -1.81 15.77
C GLY A 110 17.96 -2.25 14.48
N TRP A 111 18.69 -2.80 13.50
CA TRP A 111 18.10 -3.35 12.27
C TRP A 111 17.24 -4.62 12.49
N VAL A 112 17.61 -5.47 13.44
CA VAL A 112 16.84 -6.68 13.83
C VAL A 112 15.51 -6.27 14.48
N THR A 113 15.53 -5.23 15.31
CA THR A 113 14.31 -4.65 15.92
C THR A 113 13.39 -4.02 14.87
N LEU A 114 13.94 -3.31 13.89
CA LEU A 114 13.17 -2.75 12.78
C LEU A 114 12.49 -3.83 11.93
N VAL A 115 13.21 -4.91 11.62
CA VAL A 115 12.63 -6.03 10.86
C VAL A 115 11.53 -6.73 11.66
N ARG A 116 11.71 -6.92 12.98
CA ARG A 116 10.66 -7.49 13.87
C ARG A 116 9.44 -6.57 14.05
N LEU A 117 9.60 -5.26 13.87
CA LEU A 117 8.49 -4.30 13.90
C LEU A 117 7.73 -4.26 12.57
N ALA A 118 8.41 -4.52 11.46
CA ALA A 118 7.85 -4.54 10.13
C ALA A 118 7.17 -5.88 9.75
N THR A 119 7.41 -6.94 10.55
CA THR A 119 6.85 -8.31 10.43
C THR A 119 5.94 -8.67 11.61
#